data_AF-A0A7Y6E9E2-F1
#
_entry.id   AF-A0A7Y6E9E2-F1
#
_cell.length_a   1.000
_cell.length_b   1.000
_cell.length_c   1.000
_cell.angle_alpha   90.00
_cell.angle_beta   90.00
_cell.angle_gamma   90.00
#
_symmetry.space_group_name_H-M   'P 1'
#
loop_
_entity.id
_entity.type
_entity.pdbx_description
1 polymer ?
#
loop_
_entity_poly.entity_id
_entity_poly.type
_entity_poly.pdbx_seq_one_letter_code
_entity_poly.pdbx_strand_id
1 'polypeptide(L)'
;VHAITHDPETASGYDGKVATEMIGAKTGEDTDRWGRNPLRDHTAKTTARPEFSLIALICAGYEKTIQKDSWRSAEKRHFHYLNQLTTWGYTASAVEQIIIDKHTTDIE
;
A
#
# COMPACT_ATOMS: atom_id res chain seq x y z
N VAL A 1 0.86 4.09 17.47
CA VAL A 1 -0.28 4.37 16.56
C VAL A 1 0.21 5.31 15.45
N HIS A 2 0.88 4.80 14.40
CA HIS A 2 1.25 5.45 13.12
C HIS A 2 1.91 4.36 12.20
N ALA A 3 1.25 3.20 12.06
CA ALA A 3 1.91 2.00 11.51
C ALA A 3 2.24 2.09 10.01
N ILE A 4 1.41 2.79 9.23
CA ILE A 4 1.55 2.87 7.75
C ILE A 4 2.34 4.12 7.32
N THR A 5 2.74 4.95 8.27
CA THR A 5 3.60 6.12 8.04
C THR A 5 4.92 5.98 8.78
N HIS A 6 5.22 4.80 9.33
CA HIS A 6 6.48 4.53 10.04
C HIS A 6 7.68 4.58 9.09
N ASP A 7 7.47 4.20 7.82
CA ASP A 7 8.51 4.22 6.78
C ASP A 7 8.14 5.24 5.68
N PRO A 8 8.36 6.54 5.91
CA PRO A 8 7.95 7.60 4.98
C PRO A 8 8.62 7.50 3.61
N GLU A 9 9.83 6.94 3.54
CA GLU A 9 10.53 6.69 2.28
C GLU A 9 9.77 5.70 1.38
N THR A 10 9.10 4.70 1.98
CA THR A 10 8.27 3.72 1.27
C THR A 10 7.02 4.35 0.69
N ALA A 11 6.36 5.20 1.46
CA ALA A 11 5.16 5.91 1.02
C ALA A 11 5.44 6.87 -0.15
N SER A 12 6.66 7.42 -0.23
CA SER A 12 7.05 8.34 -1.31
C SER A 12 7.28 7.64 -2.67
N GLY A 13 7.55 6.34 -2.67
CA GLY A 13 7.88 5.55 -3.87
C GLY A 13 6.70 4.97 -4.63
N TYR A 14 5.47 5.44 -4.36
CA TYR A 14 4.22 4.83 -4.81
C TYR A 14 4.11 4.61 -6.34
N ASP A 15 3.29 3.63 -6.72
CA ASP A 15 2.85 3.44 -8.10
C ASP A 15 1.45 4.03 -8.28
N GLY A 16 1.34 5.06 -9.14
CA GLY A 16 0.09 5.77 -9.39
C GLY A 16 -0.99 4.89 -10.04
N LYS A 17 -0.60 3.84 -10.79
CA LYS A 17 -1.56 2.91 -11.38
C LYS A 17 -2.15 2.00 -10.30
N VAL A 18 -1.30 1.40 -9.47
CA VAL A 18 -1.74 0.55 -8.35
C VAL A 18 -2.66 1.31 -7.40
N ALA A 19 -2.31 2.55 -7.03
CA ALA A 19 -3.17 3.37 -6.18
C ALA A 19 -4.52 3.71 -6.85
N THR A 20 -4.54 3.88 -8.18
CA THR A 20 -5.79 4.15 -8.93
C THR A 20 -6.70 2.92 -8.93
N GLU A 21 -6.12 1.73 -9.11
CA GLU A 21 -6.82 0.45 -9.03
C GLU A 21 -7.39 0.22 -7.64
N MET A 22 -6.62 0.49 -6.57
CA MET A 22 -7.06 0.34 -5.18
C MET A 22 -8.28 1.19 -4.83
N ILE A 23 -8.40 2.40 -5.38
CA ILE A 23 -9.56 3.27 -5.14
C ILE A 23 -10.72 3.04 -6.13
N GLY A 24 -10.56 2.08 -7.06
CA GLY A 24 -11.58 1.78 -8.07
C GLY A 24 -11.87 2.95 -9.01
N ALA A 25 -10.92 3.88 -9.17
CA ALA A 25 -11.10 5.01 -10.08
C ALA A 25 -11.08 4.49 -11.52
N LYS A 26 -12.13 4.79 -12.29
CA LYS A 26 -12.24 4.37 -13.70
C LYS A 26 -11.06 4.89 -14.51
N THR A 27 -10.16 3.99 -14.86
CA THR A 27 -9.10 4.17 -15.84
C THR A 27 -9.70 3.98 -17.22
N GLY A 28 -9.91 5.07 -17.97
CA GLY A 28 -10.25 4.96 -19.40
C GLY A 28 -9.07 4.38 -20.20
N GLU A 29 -9.26 4.08 -21.50
CA GLU A 29 -8.23 3.55 -22.44
C GLU A 29 -6.95 4.40 -22.59
N ASP A 30 -6.84 5.48 -21.83
CA ASP A 30 -5.96 6.62 -22.04
C ASP A 30 -5.01 6.85 -20.84
N THR A 31 -4.87 5.84 -19.97
CA THR A 31 -4.07 5.88 -18.72
C THR A 31 -2.57 5.92 -18.93
N ASP A 32 -2.07 5.43 -20.05
CA ASP A 32 -0.62 5.43 -20.36
C ASP A 32 -0.16 6.74 -21.03
N ARG A 33 -1.01 7.76 -21.08
CA ARG A 33 -0.62 9.07 -21.61
C ARG A 33 0.35 9.76 -20.66
N TRP A 34 1.60 9.94 -21.11
CA TRP A 34 2.66 10.62 -20.38
C TRP A 34 2.16 11.92 -19.72
N GLY A 35 2.27 11.99 -18.40
CA GLY A 35 1.85 13.15 -17.58
C GLY A 35 0.43 13.12 -17.02
N ARG A 36 -0.42 12.11 -17.34
CA ARG A 36 -1.70 11.92 -16.64
C ARG A 36 -1.57 11.04 -15.41
N ASN A 37 -2.11 11.50 -14.28
CA ASN A 37 -2.26 10.71 -13.06
C ASN A 37 -3.77 10.60 -12.74
N PRO A 38 -4.40 9.44 -12.97
CA PRO A 38 -5.83 9.25 -12.73
C PRO A 38 -6.26 9.50 -11.28
N LEU A 39 -5.41 9.26 -10.28
CA LEU A 39 -5.69 9.63 -8.89
C LEU A 39 -5.76 11.13 -8.69
N ARG A 40 -4.90 11.90 -9.38
CA ARG A 40 -4.94 13.37 -9.32
C ARG A 40 -6.29 13.86 -9.83
N ASP A 41 -6.74 13.33 -10.96
CA ASP A 41 -8.01 13.70 -11.57
C ASP A 41 -9.21 13.17 -10.76
N HIS A 42 -9.08 12.01 -10.11
CA HIS A 42 -10.08 11.46 -9.19
C HIS A 42 -10.22 12.34 -7.93
N THR A 43 -9.10 12.71 -7.32
CA THR A 43 -9.04 13.51 -6.08
C THR A 43 -9.48 14.97 -6.32
N ALA A 44 -9.26 15.49 -7.53
CA ALA A 44 -9.73 16.83 -7.90
C ALA A 44 -11.26 16.95 -8.03
N LYS A 45 -12.00 15.83 -8.12
CA LYS A 45 -13.47 15.86 -8.09
C LYS A 45 -13.89 16.17 -6.66
N THR A 46 -14.48 17.34 -6.42
CA THR A 46 -14.93 17.86 -5.10
C THR A 46 -15.77 16.88 -4.25
N THR A 47 -16.31 15.80 -4.82
CA THR A 47 -17.06 14.77 -4.10
C THR A 47 -16.25 13.51 -3.74
N ALA A 48 -15.03 13.37 -4.27
CA ALA A 48 -14.12 12.29 -3.88
C ALA A 48 -13.55 12.61 -2.50
N ARG A 49 -13.83 11.74 -1.52
CA ARG A 49 -13.27 11.81 -0.17
C ARG A 49 -11.75 11.60 -0.27
N PRO A 50 -10.93 12.67 -0.16
CA PRO A 50 -9.51 12.62 -0.50
C PRO A 50 -8.71 11.69 0.41
N GLU A 51 -9.26 11.35 1.59
CA GLU A 51 -8.65 10.43 2.54
C GLU A 51 -8.47 9.04 1.93
N PHE A 52 -9.40 8.57 1.10
CA PHE A 52 -9.26 7.27 0.45
C PHE A 52 -8.15 7.28 -0.60
N SER A 53 -8.00 8.37 -1.36
CA SER A 53 -6.92 8.51 -2.35
C SER A 53 -5.55 8.48 -1.66
N LEU A 54 -5.44 9.10 -0.48
CA LEU A 54 -4.21 9.09 0.31
C LEU A 54 -3.90 7.69 0.87
N ILE A 55 -4.90 6.98 1.39
CA ILE A 55 -4.72 5.60 1.87
C ILE A 55 -4.28 4.69 0.70
N ALA A 56 -4.94 4.80 -0.45
CA ALA A 56 -4.59 4.03 -1.65
C ALA A 56 -3.14 4.32 -2.11
N LEU A 57 -2.70 5.57 -2.04
CA LEU A 57 -1.33 5.97 -2.36
C LEU A 57 -0.30 5.28 -1.47
N ILE A 58 -0.56 5.29 -0.17
CA ILE A 58 0.33 4.71 0.83
C ILE A 58 0.38 3.19 0.66
N CYS A 59 -0.77 2.52 0.53
CA CYS A 59 -0.82 1.09 0.29
C CYS A 59 -0.08 0.70 -0.99
N ALA A 60 -0.26 1.45 -2.09
CA ALA A 60 0.48 1.22 -3.33
C ALA A 60 2.00 1.38 -3.18
N GLY A 61 2.47 2.28 -2.32
CA GLY A 61 3.88 2.40 -1.96
C GLY A 61 4.43 1.13 -1.32
N TYR A 62 3.70 0.57 -0.36
CA TYR A 62 4.09 -0.68 0.30
C TYR A 62 4.01 -1.89 -0.66
N GLU A 63 2.92 -2.03 -1.42
CA GLU A 63 2.74 -3.12 -2.40
C GLU A 63 3.82 -3.14 -3.48
N LYS A 64 4.32 -1.97 -3.91
CA LYS A 64 5.43 -1.92 -4.88
C LYS A 64 6.74 -2.47 -4.30
N THR A 65 6.92 -2.35 -2.98
CA THR A 65 8.17 -2.71 -2.30
C THR A 65 8.16 -4.14 -1.76
N ILE A 66 6.97 -4.71 -1.54
CA ILE A 66 6.81 -6.12 -1.21
C ILE A 66 6.89 -6.95 -2.50
N GLN A 67 7.89 -7.82 -2.58
CA GLN A 67 8.08 -8.75 -3.67
C GLN A 67 7.76 -10.17 -3.22
N LYS A 68 7.58 -11.08 -4.19
CA LYS A 68 7.30 -12.50 -3.92
C LYS A 68 8.32 -13.15 -2.97
N ASP A 69 9.57 -12.70 -2.98
CA ASP A 69 10.66 -13.24 -2.17
C ASP A 69 10.93 -12.44 -0.87
N SER A 70 10.13 -11.40 -0.58
CA SER A 70 10.31 -10.54 0.60
C SER A 70 10.19 -11.27 1.93
N TRP A 71 9.63 -12.48 1.96
CA TRP A 71 9.64 -13.35 3.15
C TRP A 71 11.04 -13.82 3.56
N ARG A 72 12.00 -13.81 2.65
CA ARG A 72 13.39 -14.22 2.94
C ARG A 72 14.14 -13.19 3.77
N SER A 73 14.06 -11.91 3.38
CA SER A 73 14.63 -10.82 4.18
C SER A 73 13.73 -10.51 5.38
N ALA A 74 12.41 -10.57 5.16
CA ALA A 74 11.36 -10.25 6.11
C ALA A 74 11.71 -8.97 6.88
N GLU A 75 11.71 -7.85 6.16
CA GLU A 75 12.06 -6.54 6.70
C GLU A 75 10.96 -5.97 7.61
N LYS A 76 11.35 -5.18 8.62
CA LYS A 76 10.43 -4.59 9.61
C LYS A 76 9.34 -3.71 8.98
N ARG A 77 9.66 -3.03 7.88
CA ARG A 77 8.69 -2.24 7.09
C ARG A 77 7.51 -3.05 6.56
N HIS A 78 7.78 -4.26 6.04
CA HIS A 78 6.72 -5.14 5.52
C HIS A 78 5.90 -5.74 6.67
N PHE A 79 6.53 -6.01 7.81
CA PHE A 79 5.84 -6.41 9.03
C PHE A 79 4.82 -5.34 9.47
N HIS A 80 5.22 -4.08 9.59
CA HIS A 80 4.32 -3.01 10.05
C HIS A 80 3.11 -2.83 9.14
N TYR A 81 3.30 -2.94 7.82
CA TYR A 81 2.22 -2.88 6.84
C TYR A 81 1.28 -4.09 6.93
N LEU A 82 1.81 -5.31 6.85
CA LEU A 82 1.01 -6.54 6.88
C LEU A 82 0.25 -6.71 8.20
N ASN A 83 0.89 -6.39 9.34
CA ASN A 83 0.25 -6.44 10.64
C ASN A 83 -0.91 -5.43 10.77
N GLN A 84 -0.79 -4.27 10.12
CA GLN A 84 -1.89 -3.32 10.07
C GLN A 84 -3.04 -3.82 9.18
N LEU A 85 -2.74 -4.45 8.05
CA LEU A 85 -3.76 -5.06 7.19
C LEU A 85 -4.52 -6.17 7.93
N THR A 86 -3.83 -7.05 8.67
CA THR A 86 -4.48 -8.11 9.44
C THR A 86 -5.35 -7.56 10.56
N THR A 87 -4.92 -6.47 11.22
CA THR A 87 -5.73 -5.74 12.20
C THR A 87 -7.03 -5.20 11.58
N TRP A 88 -7.00 -4.83 10.31
CA TRP A 88 -8.19 -4.39 9.56
C TRP A 88 -9.03 -5.55 8.99
N GLY A 89 -8.65 -6.79 9.24
CA GLY A 89 -9.40 -7.99 8.83
C GLY A 89 -8.93 -8.61 7.52
N TYR A 90 -7.79 -8.20 6.97
CA TYR A 90 -7.15 -8.92 5.85
C TYR A 90 -6.62 -10.28 6.33
N THR A 91 -6.92 -11.36 5.60
CA THR A 91 -6.36 -12.69 5.88
C THR A 91 -5.01 -12.84 5.18
N ALA A 92 -3.92 -12.83 5.95
CA ALA A 92 -2.58 -13.05 5.42
C ALA A 92 -2.43 -14.46 4.82
N SER A 93 -1.71 -14.55 3.70
CA SER A 93 -1.28 -15.82 3.12
C SER A 93 -0.20 -16.48 3.99
N ALA A 94 0.04 -17.77 3.76
CA ALA A 94 1.07 -18.52 4.49
C ALA A 94 2.48 -17.90 4.35
N VAL A 95 2.78 -17.22 3.25
CA VAL A 95 4.08 -16.58 3.01
C VAL A 95 4.18 -15.23 3.74
N GLU A 96 3.12 -14.45 3.74
CA GLU A 96 3.05 -13.19 4.49
C GLU A 96 3.09 -13.44 5.99
N GLN A 97 2.48 -14.54 6.45
CA GLN A 97 2.50 -14.93 7.85
C GLN A 97 3.93 -15.19 8.35
N ILE A 98 4.84 -15.70 7.52
CA ILE A 98 6.27 -15.85 7.88
C ILE A 98 6.91 -14.51 8.22
N ILE A 99 6.55 -13.44 7.50
CA ILE A 99 7.05 -12.08 7.76
C ILE A 99 6.49 -11.56 9.08
N ILE A 100 5.19 -11.81 9.32
CA ILE A 100 4.49 -11.40 10.53
C ILE A 100 5.11 -12.08 11.76
N ASP A 101 5.23 -13.40 11.72
CA ASP A 101 5.70 -14.22 12.83
C ASP A 101 7.13 -13.87 13.23
N LYS A 102 8.01 -13.58 12.25
CA LYS A 102 9.42 -13.22 12.48
C LYS A 102 9.60 -12.03 13.42
N HIS A 103 8.69 -11.06 13.39
CA HIS A 103 8.77 -9.83 14.21
C HIS A 103 7.73 -9.79 15.32
N THR A 104 6.81 -10.75 15.37
CA THR A 104 5.84 -10.85 16.46
C THR A 104 6.51 -11.28 17.76
N THR A 105 7.55 -12.12 17.67
CA THR A 105 8.39 -12.51 18.82
C THR A 105 9.23 -11.38 19.41
N ASP A 106 9.37 -10.25 18.71
CA ASP A 106 10.09 -9.06 19.21
C ASP A 106 9.17 -8.16 20.08
N ILE A 107 7.87 -8.44 20.13
CA ILE A 107 6.84 -7.58 20.75
C ILE A 107 6.35 -8.15 22.10
N GLU A 108 6.68 -9.41 22.43
CA GLU A 108 6.47 -10.05 23.73
C GLU A 108 7.67 -9.89 24.67
#